data_AF-I9WVG6-F1
#
_entry.id   AF-I9WVG6-F1
#
_cell.length_a   1.000
_cell.length_b   1.000
_cell.length_c   1.000
_cell.angle_alpha   90.00
_cell.angle_beta   90.00
_cell.angle_gamma   90.00
#
_symmetry.space_group_name_H-M   'P 1'
#
loop_
_entity.id
_entity.type
_entity.pdbx_description
1 polymer ?
#
loop_
_entity_poly.entity_id
_entity_poly.type
_entity_poly.pdbx_seq_one_letter_code
_entity_poly.pdbx_strand_id
1 'polypeptide(L)'
;MANWWGDEEVKEFKKNILYFILIQRYTITLHQNPDKPADIVFGNPLGSARKILSYQNAKRVFYTGENEVPNFNLFDYAIGFDELDFNNRYLRMPLYYDRLHHKAERVNDTTAPYKLKTDSLYALKKPSHKFKENHPNLCALINNESDPLKRGFASFVASNPNAPIRNAFYDALNSIEPVTGGGSVRNTLGYKVENKSEFLSQYKFNLCFENTQGYGYVTEKIIDAYFSHTIPIYWGSPSVAKDFNPKSFVNVCDFKDFDEAIDYVRYLHTHKNAYLDMLYENPLNTLDGKAYFYQDLSFKKILDFFKTILENDTIYHDNPFIFYRDLNEPLVSVDDLRVNYDDLRVNYERLLQNASPLLELSQNTTFKIYRKAYQKSLPLLRAVRRWVKK
;
A
#
# COMPACT_ATOMS: atom_id res chain seq x y z
N MET A 1 -22.47 11.49 7.62
CA MET A 1 -21.44 11.29 6.57
C MET A 1 -21.31 12.57 5.76
N ALA A 2 -20.20 12.79 5.04
CA ALA A 2 -19.93 14.07 4.41
C ALA A 2 -20.83 14.40 3.20
N ASN A 3 -21.11 15.69 3.03
CA ASN A 3 -22.02 16.28 2.05
C ASN A 3 -21.60 16.19 0.58
N TRP A 4 -20.47 15.58 0.26
CA TRP A 4 -19.86 15.72 -1.07
C TRP A 4 -19.72 14.41 -1.85
N TRP A 5 -19.94 13.25 -1.21
CA TRP A 5 -19.95 11.98 -1.94
C TRP A 5 -21.22 11.94 -2.80
N GLY A 6 -21.11 11.69 -4.11
CA GLY A 6 -22.31 11.39 -4.88
C GLY A 6 -22.95 10.07 -4.43
N ASP A 7 -24.12 9.76 -4.98
CA ASP A 7 -24.81 8.50 -4.72
C ASP A 7 -23.94 7.27 -5.08
N GLU A 8 -23.03 7.42 -6.05
CA GLU A 8 -22.09 6.38 -6.45
C GLU A 8 -21.02 6.14 -5.39
N GLU A 9 -20.39 7.20 -4.88
CA GLU A 9 -19.37 7.13 -3.83
C GLU A 9 -19.96 6.61 -2.52
N VAL A 10 -21.22 6.93 -2.19
CA VAL A 10 -21.91 6.34 -1.05
C VAL A 10 -22.14 4.84 -1.26
N LYS A 11 -22.49 4.40 -2.47
CA LYS A 11 -22.61 2.97 -2.80
C LYS A 11 -21.26 2.26 -2.72
N GLU A 12 -20.18 2.90 -3.14
CA GLU A 12 -18.82 2.37 -3.02
C GLU A 12 -18.39 2.25 -1.56
N PHE A 13 -18.63 3.28 -0.75
CA PHE A 13 -18.31 3.24 0.67
C PHE A 13 -19.05 2.12 1.42
N LYS A 14 -20.31 1.84 1.07
CA LYS A 14 -21.05 0.70 1.64
C LYS A 14 -20.45 -0.67 1.32
N LYS A 15 -19.62 -0.77 0.27
CA LYS A 15 -18.87 -1.97 -0.08
C LYS A 15 -17.49 -2.02 0.57
N ASN A 16 -16.99 -0.90 1.10
CA ASN A 16 -15.68 -0.81 1.71
C ASN A 16 -15.62 -1.62 3.03
N ILE A 17 -14.44 -2.16 3.33
CA ILE A 17 -14.20 -2.95 4.54
C ILE A 17 -14.52 -2.19 5.82
N LEU A 18 -14.28 -0.88 5.84
CA LEU A 18 -14.54 -0.06 7.02
C LEU A 18 -16.03 -0.08 7.36
N TYR A 19 -16.89 0.15 6.38
CA TYR A 19 -18.33 0.05 6.55
C TYR A 19 -18.73 -1.37 6.96
N PHE A 20 -18.18 -2.40 6.30
CA PHE A 20 -18.44 -3.80 6.61
C PHE A 20 -18.12 -4.18 8.06
N ILE A 21 -17.03 -3.64 8.63
CA ILE A 21 -16.63 -3.87 10.03
C ILE A 21 -17.59 -3.15 10.97
N LEU A 22 -17.88 -1.86 10.71
CA LEU A 22 -18.68 -1.04 11.60
C LEU A 22 -20.13 -1.55 11.74
N ILE A 23 -20.74 -2.06 10.66
CA ILE A 23 -22.11 -2.62 10.73
C ILE A 23 -22.21 -3.88 11.60
N GLN A 24 -21.08 -4.51 11.97
CA GLN A 24 -21.10 -5.66 12.90
C GLN A 24 -21.35 -5.24 14.36
N ARG A 25 -21.30 -3.94 14.66
CA ARG A 25 -21.42 -3.38 16.01
C ARG A 25 -22.38 -2.20 16.11
N TYR A 26 -22.59 -1.47 15.02
CA TYR A 26 -23.37 -0.24 15.01
C TYR A 26 -24.46 -0.29 13.93
N THR A 27 -25.62 0.30 14.24
CA THR A 27 -26.62 0.65 13.23
C THR A 27 -26.19 1.94 12.54
N ILE A 28 -25.73 1.86 11.30
CA ILE A 28 -25.17 3.01 10.59
C ILE A 28 -26.27 3.74 9.81
N THR A 29 -26.45 5.04 10.08
CA THR A 29 -27.26 5.94 9.26
C THR A 29 -26.35 6.92 8.51
N LEU A 30 -26.50 6.93 7.18
CA LEU A 30 -25.75 7.80 6.29
C LEU A 30 -26.65 8.95 5.86
N HIS A 31 -26.19 10.19 6.06
CA HIS A 31 -26.81 11.40 5.53
C HIS A 31 -25.73 12.36 5.07
N GLN A 32 -26.16 13.34 4.28
CA GLN A 32 -25.37 14.38 3.62
C GLN A 32 -26.02 15.75 3.84
N ASN A 33 -26.53 15.96 5.04
CA ASN A 33 -27.06 17.25 5.45
C ASN A 33 -26.17 17.77 6.59
N PRO A 34 -25.52 18.94 6.45
CA PRO A 34 -24.65 19.51 7.49
C PRO A 34 -25.44 20.02 8.70
N ASP A 35 -26.73 20.34 8.50
CA ASP A 35 -27.62 20.84 9.53
C ASP A 35 -28.18 19.72 10.41
N LYS A 36 -27.95 18.45 10.02
CA LYS A 36 -28.27 17.29 10.85
C LYS A 36 -27.06 16.91 11.71
N PRO A 37 -27.26 16.64 13.01
CA PRO A 37 -26.18 16.18 13.87
C PRO A 37 -25.62 14.85 13.34
N ALA A 38 -24.31 14.68 13.49
CA ALA A 38 -23.60 13.45 13.11
C ALA A 38 -22.54 13.13 14.15
N ASP A 39 -22.42 11.86 14.53
CA ASP A 39 -21.36 11.42 15.47
C ASP A 39 -19.97 11.57 14.83
N ILE A 40 -19.88 11.19 13.55
CA ILE A 40 -18.65 11.16 12.76
C ILE A 40 -18.89 11.72 11.37
N VAL A 41 -17.92 12.50 10.88
CA VAL A 41 -17.86 12.96 9.49
C VAL A 41 -16.56 12.50 8.84
N PHE A 42 -16.68 11.63 7.83
CA PHE A 42 -15.55 11.10 7.06
C PHE A 42 -15.17 12.03 5.90
N GLY A 43 -13.87 12.25 5.68
CA GLY A 43 -13.43 12.97 4.48
C GLY A 43 -11.94 13.11 4.21
N ASN A 44 -11.61 14.06 3.34
CA ASN A 44 -10.29 14.39 2.83
C ASN A 44 -10.20 15.94 2.70
N PRO A 45 -9.03 16.60 2.78
CA PRO A 45 -8.92 18.06 2.66
C PRO A 45 -9.14 18.65 1.24
N LEU A 46 -9.29 17.86 0.17
CA LEU A 46 -9.28 18.35 -1.21
C LEU A 46 -10.67 18.69 -1.82
N GLY A 47 -10.77 19.87 -2.45
CA GLY A 47 -11.91 20.26 -3.29
C GLY A 47 -13.24 20.41 -2.55
N SER A 48 -14.30 19.80 -3.09
CA SER A 48 -15.63 19.68 -2.44
C SER A 48 -15.54 19.12 -1.01
N ALA A 49 -14.41 18.48 -0.70
CA ALA A 49 -14.08 17.90 0.58
C ALA A 49 -13.72 18.94 1.70
N ARG A 50 -13.72 20.24 1.40
CA ARG A 50 -13.71 21.27 2.47
C ARG A 50 -15.08 21.52 3.11
N LYS A 51 -16.18 21.00 2.55
CA LYS A 51 -17.52 21.13 3.16
C LYS A 51 -17.68 20.37 4.49
N ILE A 52 -16.67 19.64 4.96
CA ILE A 52 -16.64 19.02 6.29
C ILE A 52 -16.54 20.09 7.34
N LEU A 53 -15.88 21.20 7.00
CA LEU A 53 -15.79 22.37 7.87
C LEU A 53 -17.17 22.98 8.13
N SER A 54 -18.19 22.68 7.30
CA SER A 54 -19.56 23.14 7.55
C SER A 54 -20.29 22.33 8.64
N TYR A 55 -19.82 21.10 8.94
CA TYR A 55 -20.37 20.31 10.03
C TYR A 55 -19.87 20.85 11.38
N GLN A 56 -20.79 21.40 12.16
CA GLN A 56 -20.52 21.95 13.48
C GLN A 56 -20.50 20.83 14.53
N ASN A 57 -19.55 20.89 15.47
CA ASN A 57 -19.46 20.00 16.64
C ASN A 57 -19.52 18.48 16.34
N ALA A 58 -18.98 18.05 15.20
CA ALA A 58 -18.87 16.64 14.86
C ALA A 58 -17.40 16.19 14.81
N LYS A 59 -17.13 14.93 15.18
CA LYS A 59 -15.79 14.35 15.13
C LYS A 59 -15.41 14.08 13.68
N ARG A 60 -14.34 14.69 13.19
CA ARG A 60 -13.87 14.62 11.81
C ARG A 60 -12.84 13.50 11.68
N VAL A 61 -13.08 12.55 10.77
CA VAL A 61 -12.19 11.43 10.51
C VAL A 61 -11.68 11.51 9.07
N PHE A 62 -10.37 11.72 8.92
CA PHE A 62 -9.72 11.64 7.62
C PHE A 62 -9.66 10.18 7.13
N TYR A 63 -10.03 9.93 5.89
CA TYR A 63 -9.88 8.62 5.24
C TYR A 63 -9.71 8.80 3.74
N THR A 64 -8.65 8.23 3.16
CA THR A 64 -8.35 8.33 1.74
C THR A 64 -7.71 7.05 1.22
N GLY A 65 -7.87 6.79 -0.08
CA GLY A 65 -7.13 5.77 -0.81
C GLY A 65 -5.85 6.29 -1.48
N GLU A 66 -5.66 7.62 -1.47
CA GLU A 66 -4.52 8.29 -2.09
C GLU A 66 -3.30 8.32 -1.17
N ASN A 67 -2.12 8.50 -1.75
CA ASN A 67 -0.87 8.71 -1.01
C ASN A 67 -0.83 10.14 -0.44
N GLU A 68 -1.58 10.37 0.64
CA GLU A 68 -1.75 11.67 1.27
C GLU A 68 -1.69 11.55 2.80
N VAL A 69 -0.86 12.41 3.41
CA VAL A 69 -0.68 12.49 4.86
C VAL A 69 -1.84 13.29 5.47
N PRO A 70 -2.46 12.82 6.57
CA PRO A 70 -3.56 13.54 7.22
C PRO A 70 -3.15 14.90 7.79
N ASN A 71 -4.05 15.88 7.65
CA ASN A 71 -3.93 17.18 8.32
C ASN A 71 -4.70 17.20 9.66
N PHE A 72 -4.00 17.00 10.77
CA PHE A 72 -4.58 16.93 12.11
C PHE A 72 -5.06 18.27 12.69
N ASN A 73 -4.82 19.40 12.03
CA ASN A 73 -5.46 20.67 12.39
C ASN A 73 -6.90 20.71 11.89
N LEU A 74 -7.19 20.01 10.78
CA LEU A 74 -8.52 19.94 10.18
C LEU A 74 -9.34 18.74 10.66
N PHE A 75 -8.67 17.62 10.99
CA PHE A 75 -9.30 16.36 11.36
C PHE A 75 -8.93 15.93 12.78
N ASP A 76 -9.92 15.47 13.54
CA ASP A 76 -9.71 14.93 14.89
C ASP A 76 -8.96 13.61 14.86
N TYR A 77 -9.33 12.76 13.90
CA TYR A 77 -8.79 11.42 13.73
C TYR A 77 -8.45 11.15 12.27
N ALA A 78 -7.59 10.17 12.01
CA ALA A 78 -7.23 9.80 10.66
C ALA A 78 -7.00 8.30 10.50
N ILE A 79 -7.35 7.80 9.32
CA ILE A 79 -7.08 6.45 8.85
C ILE A 79 -6.28 6.56 7.56
N GLY A 80 -5.10 5.95 7.51
CA GLY A 80 -4.19 6.08 6.37
C GLY A 80 -3.13 4.98 6.26
N PHE A 81 -2.08 5.29 5.53
CA PHE A 81 -0.99 4.36 5.17
C PHE A 81 0.30 4.57 5.98
N ASP A 82 0.53 5.81 6.41
CA ASP A 82 1.73 6.25 7.09
C ASP A 82 2.11 5.35 8.26
N GLU A 83 3.41 5.16 8.43
CA GLU A 83 3.99 4.51 9.61
C GLU A 83 4.09 5.49 10.78
N LEU A 84 2.95 6.09 11.11
CA LEU A 84 2.77 7.07 12.17
C LEU A 84 2.12 6.40 13.38
N ASP A 85 2.57 6.79 14.57
CA ASP A 85 1.81 6.62 15.80
C ASP A 85 1.42 8.00 16.30
N PHE A 86 0.11 8.24 16.44
CA PHE A 86 -0.42 9.44 17.07
C PHE A 86 -1.46 9.09 18.14
N ASN A 87 -1.11 8.09 18.97
CA ASN A 87 -1.95 7.57 20.04
C ASN A 87 -3.34 7.19 19.51
N ASN A 88 -4.40 7.72 20.13
CA ASN A 88 -5.78 7.46 19.74
C ASN A 88 -6.25 8.26 18.51
N ARG A 89 -5.43 9.16 17.94
CA ARG A 89 -5.81 10.01 16.80
C ARG A 89 -5.52 9.38 15.43
N TYR A 90 -4.71 8.33 15.36
CA TYR A 90 -4.32 7.72 14.08
C TYR A 90 -4.47 6.21 14.08
N LEU A 91 -5.00 5.68 12.97
CA LEU A 91 -5.05 4.25 12.68
C LEU A 91 -4.45 3.99 11.30
N ARG A 92 -3.36 3.22 11.26
CA ARG A 92 -2.86 2.68 10.00
C ARG A 92 -3.77 1.54 9.52
N MET A 93 -4.43 1.73 8.37
CA MET A 93 -5.25 0.71 7.71
C MET A 93 -5.06 0.84 6.19
N PRO A 94 -4.01 0.22 5.63
CA PRO A 94 -3.70 0.35 4.21
C PRO A 94 -4.77 -0.32 3.32
N LEU A 95 -4.89 0.15 2.08
CA LEU A 95 -5.87 -0.36 1.10
C LEU A 95 -5.72 -1.84 0.77
N TYR A 96 -4.56 -2.46 0.99
CA TYR A 96 -4.44 -3.92 0.82
C TYR A 96 -5.44 -4.68 1.70
N TYR A 97 -5.82 -4.13 2.87
CA TYR A 97 -6.75 -4.78 3.79
C TYR A 97 -8.19 -4.75 3.24
N ASP A 98 -8.60 -3.62 2.64
CA ASP A 98 -9.86 -3.52 1.90
C ASP A 98 -9.88 -4.47 0.69
N ARG A 99 -8.76 -4.59 -0.03
CA ARG A 99 -8.68 -5.55 -1.13
C ARG A 99 -8.85 -6.99 -0.66
N LEU A 100 -8.26 -7.36 0.48
CA LEU A 100 -8.44 -8.69 1.08
C LEU A 100 -9.90 -8.96 1.44
N HIS A 101 -10.63 -7.96 1.96
CA HIS A 101 -12.07 -8.08 2.18
C HIS A 101 -12.84 -8.42 0.90
N HIS A 102 -12.57 -7.72 -0.19
CA HIS A 102 -13.20 -8.00 -1.47
C HIS A 102 -12.81 -9.37 -2.04
N LYS A 103 -11.57 -9.83 -1.83
CA LYS A 103 -11.18 -11.20 -2.20
C LYS A 103 -11.94 -12.23 -1.36
N ALA A 104 -12.08 -12.01 -0.05
CA ALA A 104 -12.81 -12.89 0.85
C ALA A 104 -14.30 -13.00 0.46
N GLU A 105 -14.96 -11.89 0.15
CA GLU A 105 -16.35 -11.92 -0.35
C GLU A 105 -16.47 -12.68 -1.67
N ARG A 106 -15.51 -12.49 -2.59
CA ARG A 106 -15.54 -13.14 -3.91
C ARG A 106 -15.34 -14.66 -3.83
N VAL A 107 -14.58 -15.14 -2.85
CA VAL A 107 -14.34 -16.60 -2.68
C VAL A 107 -15.39 -17.28 -1.80
N ASN A 108 -16.40 -16.54 -1.31
CA ASN A 108 -17.63 -17.16 -0.80
C ASN A 108 -18.46 -17.70 -1.98
N ASP A 109 -17.90 -18.72 -2.64
CA ASP A 109 -18.41 -19.34 -3.84
C ASP A 109 -18.05 -20.82 -3.81
N THR A 110 -19.01 -21.68 -4.11
CA THR A 110 -18.81 -23.15 -4.07
C THR A 110 -17.77 -23.67 -5.06
N THR A 111 -17.45 -22.89 -6.09
CA THR A 111 -16.49 -23.24 -7.14
C THR A 111 -15.13 -22.55 -6.95
N ALA A 112 -14.97 -21.72 -5.91
CA ALA A 112 -13.71 -21.04 -5.65
C ALA A 112 -12.60 -22.02 -5.18
N PRO A 113 -11.35 -21.81 -5.64
CA PRO A 113 -10.21 -22.65 -5.25
C PRO A 113 -9.71 -22.30 -3.85
N TYR A 114 -9.93 -21.08 -3.38
CA TYR A 114 -9.62 -20.63 -2.03
C TYR A 114 -10.75 -20.97 -1.05
N LYS A 115 -10.42 -21.37 0.18
CA LYS A 115 -11.39 -21.79 1.19
C LYS A 115 -11.52 -20.77 2.32
N LEU A 116 -12.76 -20.46 2.67
CA LEU A 116 -13.09 -19.75 3.89
C LEU A 116 -13.29 -20.76 5.03
N LYS A 117 -12.92 -20.39 6.25
CA LYS A 117 -13.23 -21.18 7.43
C LYS A 117 -14.75 -21.28 7.60
N THR A 118 -15.27 -22.47 7.85
CA THR A 118 -16.68 -22.71 8.15
C THR A 118 -17.15 -21.85 9.32
N ASP A 119 -18.37 -21.32 9.23
CA ASP A 119 -19.00 -20.43 10.22
C ASP A 119 -18.24 -19.13 10.52
N SER A 120 -17.26 -18.77 9.69
CA SER A 120 -16.63 -17.45 9.74
C SER A 120 -17.54 -16.37 9.15
N LEU A 121 -17.27 -15.11 9.51
CA LEU A 121 -18.09 -13.96 9.12
C LEU A 121 -18.37 -13.89 7.60
N TYR A 122 -17.38 -14.21 6.77
CA TYR A 122 -17.52 -14.19 5.31
C TYR A 122 -18.31 -15.38 4.74
N ALA A 123 -18.40 -16.48 5.47
CA ALA A 123 -19.14 -17.69 5.08
C ALA A 123 -20.62 -17.65 5.52
N LEU A 124 -21.06 -16.64 6.28
CA LEU A 124 -22.44 -16.51 6.74
C LEU A 124 -23.42 -16.14 5.62
N LYS A 125 -22.96 -15.42 4.60
CA LYS A 125 -23.78 -15.10 3.42
C LYS A 125 -23.91 -16.34 2.54
N LYS A 126 -25.04 -16.49 1.84
CA LYS A 126 -25.21 -17.56 0.86
C LYS A 126 -24.10 -17.49 -0.22
N PRO A 127 -23.40 -18.59 -0.52
CA PRO A 127 -22.33 -18.58 -1.50
C PRO A 127 -22.87 -18.46 -2.93
N SER A 128 -22.04 -17.97 -3.84
CA SER A 128 -22.28 -18.04 -5.29
C SER A 128 -21.73 -19.34 -5.92
N HIS A 129 -21.83 -19.47 -7.25
CA HIS A 129 -21.42 -20.67 -7.99
C HIS A 129 -20.72 -20.36 -9.33
N LYS A 130 -20.19 -19.15 -9.51
CA LYS A 130 -19.65 -18.65 -10.79
C LYS A 130 -18.14 -18.38 -10.78
N PHE A 131 -17.45 -18.63 -9.67
CA PHE A 131 -16.03 -18.31 -9.58
C PHE A 131 -15.20 -19.03 -10.64
N LYS A 132 -15.35 -20.36 -10.78
CA LYS A 132 -14.59 -21.18 -11.73
C LYS A 132 -14.90 -20.84 -13.19
N GLU A 133 -16.15 -20.52 -13.51
CA GLU A 133 -16.56 -20.05 -14.84
C GLU A 133 -15.84 -18.75 -15.22
N ASN A 134 -15.73 -17.82 -14.27
CA ASN A 134 -15.10 -16.52 -14.49
C ASN A 134 -13.56 -16.57 -14.41
N HIS A 135 -12.97 -17.57 -13.77
CA HIS A 135 -11.52 -17.67 -13.54
C HIS A 135 -10.97 -19.09 -13.81
N PRO A 136 -11.15 -19.63 -15.03
CA PRO A 136 -10.79 -21.02 -15.31
C PRO A 136 -9.29 -21.28 -15.18
N ASN A 137 -8.41 -20.40 -15.66
CA ASN A 137 -6.96 -20.58 -15.56
C ASN A 137 -6.48 -20.48 -14.10
N LEU A 138 -6.97 -19.48 -13.37
CA LEU A 138 -6.64 -19.31 -11.95
C LEU A 138 -7.05 -20.54 -11.13
N CYS A 139 -8.25 -21.08 -11.36
CA CYS A 139 -8.69 -22.29 -10.68
C CYS A 139 -7.82 -23.50 -11.02
N ALA A 140 -7.47 -23.66 -12.31
CA ALA A 140 -6.61 -24.75 -12.74
C ALA A 140 -5.23 -24.69 -12.07
N LEU A 141 -4.64 -23.50 -11.93
CA LEU A 141 -3.33 -23.32 -11.28
C LEU A 141 -3.36 -23.71 -9.81
N ILE A 142 -4.33 -23.16 -9.04
CA ILE A 142 -4.39 -23.38 -7.59
C ILE A 142 -4.73 -24.84 -7.27
N ASN A 143 -5.53 -25.50 -8.11
CA ASN A 143 -5.86 -26.91 -7.96
C ASN A 143 -4.75 -27.86 -8.46
N ASN A 144 -3.59 -27.34 -8.90
CA ASN A 144 -2.50 -28.10 -9.52
C ASN A 144 -2.92 -28.87 -10.78
N GLU A 145 -3.92 -28.36 -11.50
CA GLU A 145 -4.39 -28.88 -12.80
C GLU A 145 -3.56 -28.28 -13.97
N SER A 146 -2.77 -27.22 -13.72
CA SER A 146 -1.86 -26.61 -14.68
C SER A 146 -0.49 -26.26 -14.07
N ASP A 147 0.53 -26.21 -14.92
CA ASP A 147 1.93 -25.97 -14.50
C ASP A 147 2.21 -24.45 -14.40
N PRO A 148 2.57 -23.92 -13.22
CA PRO A 148 2.84 -22.49 -13.04
C PRO A 148 4.07 -22.00 -13.82
N LEU A 149 4.95 -22.91 -14.29
CA LEU A 149 6.10 -22.56 -15.13
C LEU A 149 5.73 -22.39 -16.61
N LYS A 150 4.60 -22.97 -17.06
CA LYS A 150 4.13 -22.92 -18.46
C LYS A 150 3.16 -21.77 -18.68
N ARG A 151 3.64 -20.56 -18.38
CA ARG A 151 2.87 -19.32 -18.42
C ARG A 151 3.66 -18.21 -19.12
N GLY A 152 2.98 -17.14 -19.52
CA GLY A 152 3.64 -15.96 -20.07
C GLY A 152 4.63 -15.35 -19.08
N PHE A 153 5.58 -14.55 -19.56
CA PHE A 153 6.62 -13.97 -18.70
C PHE A 153 6.04 -13.08 -17.60
N ALA A 154 5.58 -11.88 -17.97
CA ALA A 154 5.09 -10.90 -17.03
C ALA A 154 3.85 -10.17 -17.57
N SER A 155 2.96 -9.82 -16.65
CA SER A 155 1.79 -9.01 -16.90
C SER A 155 1.95 -7.61 -16.31
N PHE A 156 1.28 -6.63 -16.92
CA PHE A 156 1.23 -5.24 -16.45
C PHE A 156 -0.18 -4.68 -16.65
N VAL A 157 -0.81 -4.22 -15.57
CA VAL A 157 -2.17 -3.66 -15.64
C VAL A 157 -2.22 -2.32 -14.91
N ALA A 158 -2.06 -1.25 -15.67
CA ALA A 158 -2.18 0.14 -15.18
C ALA A 158 -2.94 1.02 -16.17
N SER A 159 -3.72 1.95 -15.63
CA SER A 159 -4.49 2.92 -16.44
C SER A 159 -4.13 4.37 -16.18
N ASN A 160 -3.45 4.68 -15.07
CA ASN A 160 -2.95 6.02 -14.78
C ASN A 160 -1.56 6.21 -15.43
N PRO A 161 -1.40 7.12 -16.41
CA PRO A 161 -0.11 7.35 -17.05
C PRO A 161 0.88 8.12 -16.16
N ASN A 162 0.40 8.83 -15.13
CA ASN A 162 1.19 9.70 -14.26
C ASN A 162 1.93 8.90 -13.17
N ALA A 163 2.82 8.00 -13.61
CA ALA A 163 3.66 7.16 -12.77
C ALA A 163 4.99 6.87 -13.50
N PRO A 164 5.92 7.85 -13.57
CA PRO A 164 7.09 7.76 -14.43
C PRO A 164 8.02 6.58 -14.09
N ILE A 165 8.23 6.31 -12.80
CA ILE A 165 9.08 5.19 -12.32
C ILE A 165 8.50 3.84 -12.78
N ARG A 166 7.18 3.65 -12.63
CA ARG A 166 6.47 2.46 -13.11
C ARG A 166 6.60 2.27 -14.62
N ASN A 167 6.41 3.34 -15.38
CA ASN A 167 6.46 3.29 -16.84
C ASN A 167 7.88 2.98 -17.33
N ALA A 168 8.90 3.60 -16.72
CA ALA A 168 10.29 3.37 -17.06
C ALA A 168 10.75 1.94 -16.71
N PHE A 169 10.31 1.39 -15.56
CA PHE A 169 10.60 0.00 -15.22
C PHE A 169 9.93 -0.98 -16.18
N TYR A 170 8.67 -0.71 -16.60
CA TYR A 170 8.03 -1.49 -17.66
C TYR A 170 8.88 -1.50 -18.93
N ASP A 171 9.33 -0.33 -19.40
CA ASP A 171 10.10 -0.21 -20.64
C ASP A 171 11.44 -0.97 -20.54
N ALA A 172 12.14 -0.83 -19.40
CA ALA A 172 13.39 -1.54 -19.15
C ALA A 172 13.19 -3.06 -19.12
N LEU A 173 12.20 -3.56 -18.36
CA LEU A 173 11.91 -4.99 -18.27
C LEU A 173 11.46 -5.57 -19.64
N ASN A 174 10.60 -4.84 -20.36
CA ASN A 174 10.08 -5.23 -21.66
C ASN A 174 11.16 -5.29 -22.75
N SER A 175 12.23 -4.50 -22.62
CA SER A 175 13.36 -4.54 -23.56
C SER A 175 14.14 -5.85 -23.50
N ILE A 176 14.00 -6.62 -22.42
CA ILE A 176 14.71 -7.88 -22.19
C ILE A 176 13.81 -9.09 -22.44
N GLU A 177 12.56 -9.04 -21.98
CA GLU A 177 11.57 -10.10 -22.21
C GLU A 177 10.17 -9.44 -22.28
N PRO A 178 9.34 -9.75 -23.29
CA PRO A 178 8.06 -9.06 -23.50
C PRO A 178 7.12 -9.09 -22.29
N VAL A 179 6.71 -7.89 -21.85
CA VAL A 179 5.74 -7.69 -20.76
C VAL A 179 4.38 -7.36 -21.35
N THR A 180 3.37 -8.16 -21.03
CA THR A 180 2.03 -7.97 -21.61
C THR A 180 1.23 -6.93 -20.85
N GLY A 181 0.87 -5.83 -21.53
CA GLY A 181 0.08 -4.75 -20.97
C GLY A 181 -1.43 -4.93 -21.20
N GLY A 182 -2.19 -5.06 -20.11
CA GLY A 182 -3.65 -5.20 -20.12
C GLY A 182 -4.44 -3.95 -19.70
N GLY A 183 -3.76 -2.90 -19.26
CA GLY A 183 -4.39 -1.61 -18.89
C GLY A 183 -4.38 -0.59 -20.04
N SER A 184 -4.72 0.67 -19.77
CA SER A 184 -4.58 1.75 -20.78
C SER A 184 -3.12 2.07 -21.10
N VAL A 185 -2.23 1.94 -20.11
CA VAL A 185 -0.82 2.32 -20.21
C VAL A 185 -0.03 1.13 -20.72
N ARG A 186 0.82 1.35 -21.74
CA ARG A 186 1.65 0.32 -22.38
C ARG A 186 0.85 -0.92 -22.79
N ASN A 187 -0.37 -0.71 -23.32
CA ASN A 187 -1.23 -1.80 -23.74
C ASN A 187 -0.61 -2.57 -24.92
N THR A 188 -0.61 -3.90 -24.84
CA THR A 188 -0.12 -4.78 -25.91
C THR A 188 -1.19 -5.72 -26.44
N LEU A 189 -2.38 -5.74 -25.81
CA LEU A 189 -3.48 -6.64 -26.17
C LEU A 189 -4.43 -6.04 -27.22
N GLY A 190 -4.39 -4.73 -27.42
CA GLY A 190 -5.37 -3.98 -28.24
C GLY A 190 -6.68 -3.67 -27.52
N TYR A 191 -6.88 -4.14 -26.28
CA TYR A 191 -8.06 -3.88 -25.45
C TYR A 191 -7.69 -3.87 -23.95
N LYS A 192 -8.58 -3.31 -23.11
CA LYS A 192 -8.40 -3.30 -21.65
C LYS A 192 -9.00 -4.56 -21.05
N VAL A 193 -8.24 -5.23 -20.18
CA VAL A 193 -8.71 -6.45 -19.51
C VAL A 193 -9.81 -6.12 -18.50
N GLU A 194 -10.90 -6.89 -18.52
CA GLU A 194 -11.99 -6.74 -17.55
C GLU A 194 -11.72 -7.57 -16.30
N ASN A 195 -11.40 -8.86 -16.48
CA ASN A 195 -11.04 -9.74 -15.38
C ASN A 195 -9.54 -9.75 -15.13
N LYS A 196 -9.07 -8.77 -14.35
CA LYS A 196 -7.66 -8.67 -13.94
C LYS A 196 -7.15 -9.96 -13.30
N SER A 197 -7.90 -10.57 -12.38
CA SER A 197 -7.38 -11.74 -11.65
C SER A 197 -7.15 -12.96 -12.55
N GLU A 198 -8.05 -13.20 -13.50
CA GLU A 198 -7.87 -14.25 -14.51
C GLU A 198 -6.71 -13.92 -15.46
N PHE A 199 -6.61 -12.68 -15.94
CA PHE A 199 -5.51 -12.25 -16.80
C PHE A 199 -4.14 -12.46 -16.15
N LEU A 200 -3.96 -11.97 -14.91
CA LEU A 200 -2.68 -12.10 -14.18
C LEU A 200 -2.28 -13.56 -13.96
N SER A 201 -3.26 -14.47 -13.80
CA SER A 201 -2.97 -15.89 -13.54
C SER A 201 -2.25 -16.57 -14.71
N GLN A 202 -2.37 -16.03 -15.92
CA GLN A 202 -1.72 -16.56 -17.13
C GLN A 202 -0.22 -16.22 -17.24
N TYR A 203 0.33 -15.48 -16.25
CA TYR A 203 1.72 -15.00 -16.27
C TYR A 203 2.49 -15.40 -15.01
N LYS A 204 3.79 -15.62 -15.17
CA LYS A 204 4.70 -15.98 -14.06
C LYS A 204 4.89 -14.84 -13.07
N PHE A 205 4.94 -13.61 -13.57
CA PHE A 205 5.13 -12.38 -12.80
C PHE A 205 4.02 -11.36 -13.09
N ASN A 206 3.79 -10.47 -12.13
CA ASN A 206 2.97 -9.27 -12.31
C ASN A 206 3.74 -8.03 -11.86
N LEU A 207 3.82 -7.03 -12.74
CA LEU A 207 4.42 -5.73 -12.44
C LEU A 207 3.43 -4.88 -11.61
N CYS A 208 3.65 -4.82 -10.30
CA CYS A 208 2.71 -4.28 -9.31
C CYS A 208 3.20 -2.98 -8.63
N PHE A 209 3.73 -2.06 -9.44
CA PHE A 209 4.18 -0.75 -8.97
C PHE A 209 3.01 0.15 -8.56
N GLU A 210 3.17 0.81 -7.41
CA GLU A 210 2.37 1.96 -7.03
C GLU A 210 2.58 3.14 -8.01
N ASN A 211 1.66 4.10 -7.98
CA ASN A 211 1.78 5.32 -8.79
C ASN A 211 2.85 6.28 -8.26
N THR A 212 3.07 6.31 -6.94
CA THR A 212 4.08 7.13 -6.27
C THR A 212 4.73 6.35 -5.12
N GLN A 213 5.89 6.82 -4.66
CA GLN A 213 6.57 6.24 -3.50
C GLN A 213 5.96 6.79 -2.20
N GLY A 214 5.82 5.96 -1.17
CA GLY A 214 5.39 6.39 0.16
C GLY A 214 5.60 5.31 1.21
N TYR A 215 6.22 5.63 2.34
CA TYR A 215 6.43 4.66 3.42
C TYR A 215 5.09 4.17 3.97
N GLY A 216 4.86 2.86 3.91
CA GLY A 216 3.60 2.23 4.27
C GLY A 216 2.50 2.29 3.19
N TYR A 217 2.71 2.99 2.06
CA TYR A 217 1.77 3.08 0.95
C TYR A 217 1.74 1.79 0.12
N VAL A 218 1.01 0.80 0.63
CA VAL A 218 0.81 -0.50 -0.03
C VAL A 218 -0.68 -0.69 -0.30
N THR A 219 -1.05 -0.84 -1.56
CA THR A 219 -2.46 -0.87 -1.97
C THR A 219 -2.93 -2.26 -2.44
N GLU A 220 -4.06 -2.31 -3.16
CA GLU A 220 -4.65 -3.51 -3.75
C GLU A 220 -3.72 -4.27 -4.72
N LYS A 221 -2.70 -3.61 -5.27
CA LYS A 221 -1.91 -4.12 -6.40
C LYS A 221 -1.16 -5.40 -6.05
N ILE A 222 -0.54 -5.46 -4.88
CA ILE A 222 0.21 -6.64 -4.43
C ILE A 222 -0.74 -7.80 -4.09
N ILE A 223 -1.92 -7.51 -3.52
CA ILE A 223 -2.95 -8.52 -3.23
C ILE A 223 -3.51 -9.13 -4.51
N ASP A 224 -3.68 -8.34 -5.57
CA ASP A 224 -4.11 -8.86 -6.87
C ASP A 224 -3.10 -9.85 -7.46
N ALA A 225 -1.80 -9.62 -7.27
CA ALA A 225 -0.76 -10.55 -7.72
C ALA A 225 -0.81 -11.87 -6.92
N TYR A 226 -0.78 -11.78 -5.59
CA TYR A 226 -0.87 -12.97 -4.72
C TYR A 226 -2.13 -13.80 -4.99
N PHE A 227 -3.28 -13.14 -5.08
CA PHE A 227 -4.56 -13.81 -5.35
C PHE A 227 -4.59 -14.51 -6.71
N SER A 228 -3.81 -14.03 -7.69
CA SER A 228 -3.71 -14.58 -9.02
C SER A 228 -2.60 -15.63 -9.19
N HIS A 229 -1.99 -16.08 -8.08
CA HIS A 229 -0.92 -17.09 -8.10
C HIS A 229 0.26 -16.69 -9.03
N THR A 230 0.66 -15.42 -8.98
CA THR A 230 1.76 -14.86 -9.77
C THR A 230 2.68 -14.05 -8.87
N ILE A 231 3.99 -14.08 -9.16
CA ILE A 231 4.98 -13.40 -8.31
C ILE A 231 4.86 -11.88 -8.49
N PRO A 232 4.64 -11.10 -7.42
CA PRO A 232 4.64 -9.66 -7.50
C PRO A 232 6.06 -9.13 -7.74
N ILE A 233 6.24 -8.27 -8.74
CA ILE A 233 7.40 -7.37 -8.86
C ILE A 233 6.95 -6.01 -8.35
N TYR A 234 7.29 -5.70 -7.11
CA TYR A 234 6.70 -4.60 -6.34
C TYR A 234 7.67 -3.43 -6.16
N TRP A 235 7.11 -2.22 -6.23
CA TRP A 235 7.76 -0.98 -5.85
C TRP A 235 6.67 0.02 -5.41
N GLY A 236 6.96 0.85 -4.42
CA GLY A 236 6.04 1.87 -3.93
C GLY A 236 6.34 2.23 -2.48
N SER A 237 6.10 1.30 -1.56
CA SER A 237 6.53 1.44 -0.18
C SER A 237 7.94 0.87 0.04
N PRO A 238 8.95 1.69 0.43
CA PRO A 238 10.28 1.17 0.77
C PRO A 238 10.26 0.24 2.00
N SER A 239 9.19 0.27 2.79
CA SER A 239 9.02 -0.51 4.01
C SER A 239 8.02 -1.66 3.87
N VAL A 240 7.64 -2.03 2.63
CA VAL A 240 6.67 -3.11 2.33
C VAL A 240 7.02 -4.45 3.00
N ALA A 241 8.31 -4.73 3.27
CA ALA A 241 8.76 -5.94 3.95
C ALA A 241 8.27 -6.07 5.41
N LYS A 242 7.72 -5.00 5.99
CA LYS A 242 7.02 -5.05 7.28
C LYS A 242 5.62 -5.66 7.15
N ASP A 243 4.94 -5.40 6.03
CA ASP A 243 3.58 -5.85 5.74
C ASP A 243 3.54 -7.26 5.14
N PHE A 244 4.51 -7.58 4.28
CA PHE A 244 4.57 -8.85 3.55
C PHE A 244 5.96 -9.49 3.64
N ASN A 245 6.00 -10.81 3.54
CA ASN A 245 7.22 -11.60 3.55
C ASN A 245 8.13 -11.24 2.36
N PRO A 246 9.34 -10.71 2.56
CA PRO A 246 10.23 -10.32 1.45
C PRO A 246 10.69 -11.52 0.59
N LYS A 247 10.42 -12.76 1.03
CA LYS A 247 10.71 -13.97 0.24
C LYS A 247 9.60 -14.34 -0.75
N SER A 248 8.40 -13.78 -0.64
CA SER A 248 7.25 -14.12 -1.49
C SER A 248 7.06 -13.17 -2.69
N PHE A 249 7.93 -12.16 -2.84
CA PHE A 249 7.85 -11.20 -3.93
C PHE A 249 9.23 -10.60 -4.26
N VAL A 250 9.34 -9.95 -5.41
CA VAL A 250 10.51 -9.17 -5.77
C VAL A 250 10.30 -7.74 -5.27
N ASN A 251 11.04 -7.35 -4.24
CA ASN A 251 11.04 -5.98 -3.73
C ASN A 251 12.07 -5.13 -4.48
N VAL A 252 11.62 -4.28 -5.40
CA VAL A 252 12.53 -3.46 -6.22
C VAL A 252 13.34 -2.47 -5.35
N CYS A 253 12.83 -2.09 -4.17
CA CYS A 253 13.54 -1.21 -3.25
C CYS A 253 14.76 -1.85 -2.56
N ASP A 254 14.92 -3.17 -2.64
CA ASP A 254 16.09 -3.87 -2.05
C ASP A 254 17.33 -3.80 -2.94
N PHE A 255 17.19 -3.35 -4.20
CA PHE A 255 18.25 -3.27 -5.18
C PHE A 255 18.79 -1.86 -5.32
N LYS A 256 20.04 -1.74 -5.75
CA LYS A 256 20.69 -0.45 -5.97
C LYS A 256 20.05 0.33 -7.12
N ASP A 257 19.66 -0.37 -8.17
CA ASP A 257 19.10 0.19 -9.40
C ASP A 257 18.17 -0.81 -10.11
N PHE A 258 17.54 -0.36 -11.20
CA PHE A 258 16.61 -1.19 -11.97
C PHE A 258 17.29 -2.37 -12.65
N ASP A 259 18.54 -2.23 -13.07
CA ASP A 259 19.26 -3.30 -13.77
C ASP A 259 19.47 -4.48 -12.84
N GLU A 260 19.88 -4.25 -11.59
CA GLU A 260 20.04 -5.29 -10.58
C GLU A 260 18.69 -5.97 -10.23
N ALA A 261 17.61 -5.20 -10.12
CA ALA A 261 16.28 -5.74 -9.90
C ALA A 261 15.81 -6.61 -11.08
N ILE A 262 16.06 -6.19 -12.32
CA ILE A 262 15.71 -6.94 -13.53
C ILE A 262 16.56 -8.22 -13.62
N ASP A 263 17.85 -8.16 -13.30
CA ASP A 263 18.72 -9.33 -13.26
C ASP A 263 18.20 -10.38 -12.26
N TYR A 264 17.68 -9.95 -11.11
CA TYR A 264 17.03 -10.87 -10.17
C TYR A 264 15.74 -11.49 -10.73
N VAL A 265 14.89 -10.70 -11.42
CA VAL A 265 13.70 -11.23 -12.10
C VAL A 265 14.09 -12.26 -13.17
N ARG A 266 15.16 -12.01 -13.94
CA ARG A 266 15.69 -12.96 -14.95
C ARG A 266 16.23 -14.22 -14.31
N TYR A 267 16.94 -14.09 -13.19
CA TYR A 267 17.39 -15.23 -12.39
C TYR A 267 16.20 -16.11 -12.02
N LEU A 268 15.15 -15.55 -11.41
CA LEU A 268 13.93 -16.30 -11.08
C LEU A 268 13.29 -16.91 -12.33
N HIS A 269 13.18 -16.16 -13.43
CA HIS A 269 12.55 -16.66 -14.65
C HIS A 269 13.24 -17.91 -15.21
N THR A 270 14.57 -17.97 -15.12
CA THR A 270 15.41 -19.05 -15.66
C THR A 270 15.74 -20.16 -14.65
N HIS A 271 15.54 -19.91 -13.35
CA HIS A 271 15.82 -20.87 -12.27
C HIS A 271 14.53 -21.34 -11.63
N LYS A 272 13.95 -22.40 -12.19
CA LYS A 272 12.62 -22.91 -11.80
C LYS A 272 12.44 -23.13 -10.29
N ASN A 273 13.46 -23.63 -9.59
CA ASN A 273 13.35 -23.89 -8.15
C ASN A 273 13.24 -22.58 -7.37
N ALA A 274 14.11 -21.60 -7.66
CA ALA A 274 14.05 -20.29 -7.02
C ALA A 274 12.72 -19.55 -7.30
N TYR A 275 12.19 -19.70 -8.52
CA TYR A 275 10.85 -19.21 -8.85
C TYR A 275 9.76 -19.87 -8.00
N LEU A 276 9.74 -21.20 -7.92
CA LEU A 276 8.73 -21.93 -7.18
C LEU A 276 8.85 -21.69 -5.66
N ASP A 277 10.07 -21.59 -5.14
CA ASP A 277 10.32 -21.23 -3.74
C ASP A 277 9.63 -19.91 -3.40
N MET A 278 9.85 -18.86 -4.19
CA MET A 278 9.19 -17.56 -4.00
C MET A 278 7.67 -17.62 -4.21
N LEU A 279 7.19 -18.36 -5.23
CA LEU A 279 5.76 -18.48 -5.53
C LEU A 279 4.97 -19.15 -4.40
N TYR A 280 5.59 -20.09 -3.69
CA TYR A 280 4.96 -20.87 -2.62
C TYR A 280 5.27 -20.36 -1.21
N GLU A 281 6.11 -19.32 -1.07
CA GLU A 281 6.32 -18.63 0.20
C GLU A 281 5.02 -17.99 0.72
N ASN A 282 4.86 -17.98 2.04
CA ASN A 282 3.70 -17.33 2.65
C ASN A 282 3.77 -15.83 2.41
N PRO A 283 2.72 -15.17 1.89
CA PRO A 283 2.72 -13.71 1.70
C PRO A 283 2.94 -12.91 2.98
N LEU A 284 2.55 -13.44 4.14
CA LEU A 284 2.70 -12.77 5.43
C LEU A 284 3.98 -13.21 6.13
N ASN A 285 4.60 -12.27 6.85
CA ASN A 285 5.67 -12.59 7.79
C ASN A 285 5.15 -13.53 8.88
N THR A 286 6.05 -14.31 9.48
CA THR A 286 5.72 -15.23 10.56
C THR A 286 6.51 -14.89 11.82
N LEU A 287 5.84 -14.98 12.97
CA LEU A 287 6.44 -14.87 14.29
C LEU A 287 5.95 -16.07 15.11
N ASP A 288 6.88 -16.81 15.70
CA ASP A 288 6.59 -18.04 16.46
C ASP A 288 5.69 -19.05 15.70
N GLY A 289 5.95 -19.19 14.40
CA GLY A 289 5.22 -20.10 13.51
C GLY A 289 3.81 -19.62 13.11
N LYS A 290 3.42 -18.40 13.47
CA LYS A 290 2.12 -17.81 13.11
C LYS A 290 2.29 -16.66 12.14
N ALA A 291 1.54 -16.70 11.05
CA ALA A 291 1.43 -15.57 10.12
C ALA A 291 0.70 -14.40 10.81
N TYR A 292 1.17 -13.18 10.59
CA TYR A 292 0.57 -11.98 11.19
C TYR A 292 0.47 -10.84 10.17
N PHE A 293 -0.49 -9.94 10.39
CA PHE A 293 -0.51 -8.63 9.72
C PHE A 293 0.31 -7.64 10.54
N TYR A 294 1.09 -6.79 9.88
CA TYR A 294 1.88 -5.76 10.56
C TYR A 294 1.03 -4.93 11.52
N GLN A 295 1.59 -4.66 12.70
CA GLN A 295 0.92 -3.96 13.81
C GLN A 295 -0.43 -4.57 14.24
N ASP A 296 -0.62 -5.89 14.09
CA ASP A 296 -1.82 -6.62 14.48
C ASP A 296 -3.12 -6.03 13.88
N LEU A 297 -3.04 -5.57 12.62
CA LEU A 297 -4.20 -5.05 11.90
C LEU A 297 -5.32 -6.10 11.86
N SER A 298 -6.45 -5.73 12.46
CA SER A 298 -7.56 -6.64 12.69
C SER A 298 -8.87 -5.89 12.85
N PHE A 299 -10.00 -6.59 12.69
CA PHE A 299 -11.33 -6.03 12.92
C PHE A 299 -11.47 -5.50 14.35
N LYS A 300 -10.89 -6.22 15.32
CA LYS A 300 -10.89 -5.79 16.72
C LYS A 300 -10.13 -4.47 16.88
N LYS A 301 -8.92 -4.34 16.32
CA LYS A 301 -8.14 -3.09 16.39
C LYS A 301 -8.90 -1.91 15.79
N ILE A 302 -9.55 -2.10 14.65
CA ILE A 302 -10.36 -1.07 13.98
C ILE A 302 -11.57 -0.70 14.84
N LEU A 303 -12.31 -1.67 15.39
CA LEU A 303 -13.45 -1.41 16.26
C LEU A 303 -13.05 -0.70 17.56
N ASP A 304 -11.92 -1.09 18.18
CA ASP A 304 -11.38 -0.45 19.39
C ASP A 304 -11.01 1.02 19.12
N PHE A 305 -10.48 1.33 17.93
CA PHE A 305 -10.24 2.71 17.49
C PHE A 305 -11.55 3.51 17.39
N PHE A 306 -12.58 3.00 16.72
CA PHE A 306 -13.86 3.70 16.62
C PHE A 306 -14.62 3.82 17.94
N LYS A 307 -14.53 2.81 18.82
CA LYS A 307 -15.05 2.91 20.18
C LYS A 307 -14.40 4.09 20.92
N THR A 308 -13.08 4.23 20.82
CA THR A 308 -12.33 5.34 21.42
C THR A 308 -12.76 6.69 20.84
N ILE A 309 -12.96 6.79 19.52
CA ILE A 309 -13.47 8.01 18.88
C ILE A 309 -14.83 8.39 19.47
N LEU A 310 -15.77 7.44 19.52
CA LEU A 310 -17.14 7.69 19.95
C LEU A 310 -17.21 8.05 21.43
N GLU A 311 -16.39 7.44 22.29
CA GLU A 311 -16.37 7.69 23.74
C GLU A 311 -15.57 8.94 24.16
N ASN A 312 -14.71 9.47 23.30
CA ASN A 312 -13.89 10.65 23.62
C ASN A 312 -14.53 11.93 23.11
N ASP A 313 -14.99 12.79 24.03
CA ASP A 313 -15.65 14.06 23.70
C ASP A 313 -14.69 15.20 23.32
N THR A 314 -13.38 14.95 23.34
CA THR A 314 -12.38 15.95 22.94
C THR A 314 -12.49 16.23 21.43
N ILE A 315 -12.70 17.49 21.09
CA ILE A 315 -12.53 18.02 19.73
C ILE A 315 -11.11 18.56 19.62
N TYR A 316 -10.34 18.00 18.68
CA TYR A 316 -8.94 18.33 18.47
C TYR A 316 -8.72 19.28 17.30
N HIS A 317 -9.61 19.29 16.30
CA HIS A 317 -9.48 20.17 15.16
C HIS A 317 -9.66 21.64 15.55
N ASP A 318 -9.04 22.53 14.79
CA ASP A 318 -9.17 23.97 15.00
C ASP A 318 -10.64 24.40 14.83
N ASN A 319 -11.18 25.06 15.85
CA ASN A 319 -12.55 25.53 15.83
C ASN A 319 -12.58 26.90 15.10
N PRO A 320 -13.17 27.01 13.89
CA PRO A 320 -13.05 28.22 13.05
C PRO A 320 -13.78 29.46 13.59
N PHE A 321 -14.35 29.40 14.81
CA PHE A 321 -15.07 30.50 15.45
C PHE A 321 -14.25 31.77 15.70
N ILE A 322 -12.92 31.75 15.57
CA ILE A 322 -12.11 32.97 15.65
C ILE A 322 -12.07 33.78 14.34
N PHE A 323 -12.45 33.21 13.18
CA PHE A 323 -12.34 33.90 11.88
C PHE A 323 -13.55 33.70 10.94
N TYR A 324 -14.77 33.68 11.49
CA TYR A 324 -16.02 33.61 10.70
C TYR A 324 -16.33 34.87 9.86
N ARG A 325 -15.31 35.64 9.44
CA ARG A 325 -15.51 36.83 8.61
C ARG A 325 -15.20 36.63 7.13
N ASP A 326 -14.42 35.63 6.73
CA ASP A 326 -13.94 35.53 5.35
C ASP A 326 -14.13 34.16 4.69
N LEU A 327 -15.37 33.66 4.67
CA LEU A 327 -15.75 32.57 3.75
C LEU A 327 -16.01 33.08 2.31
N ASN A 328 -15.76 34.37 2.03
CA ASN A 328 -15.85 34.99 0.71
C ASN A 328 -14.52 35.59 0.20
N GLU A 329 -13.43 35.55 0.97
CA GLU A 329 -12.11 35.90 0.40
C GLU A 329 -11.49 34.65 -0.24
N PRO A 330 -11.05 34.72 -1.50
CA PRO A 330 -10.21 33.67 -2.06
C PRO A 330 -8.90 33.69 -1.28
N LEU A 331 -8.64 32.65 -0.48
CA LEU A 331 -7.37 32.47 0.21
C LEU A 331 -6.26 32.11 -0.80
N VAL A 332 -5.89 33.11 -1.62
CA VAL A 332 -4.68 33.15 -2.45
C VAL A 332 -3.44 32.81 -1.59
N SER A 333 -3.49 33.13 -0.29
CA SER A 333 -2.42 32.85 0.66
C SER A 333 -2.12 31.37 0.91
N VAL A 334 -3.08 30.45 0.73
CA VAL A 334 -2.83 29.02 1.00
C VAL A 334 -2.21 28.31 -0.20
N ASP A 335 -2.60 28.69 -1.42
CA ASP A 335 -1.94 28.20 -2.63
C ASP A 335 -0.51 28.76 -2.72
N ASP A 336 -0.28 30.02 -2.32
CA ASP A 336 1.06 30.59 -2.19
C ASP A 336 1.90 29.93 -1.08
N LEU A 337 1.28 29.50 0.02
CA LEU A 337 1.96 28.71 1.06
C LEU A 337 2.32 27.30 0.57
N ARG A 338 1.50 26.70 -0.30
CA ARG A 338 1.78 25.39 -0.91
C ARG A 338 2.87 25.48 -1.97
N VAL A 339 2.86 26.53 -2.80
CA VAL A 339 3.96 26.84 -3.71
C VAL A 339 5.25 27.01 -2.90
N ASN A 340 5.20 27.77 -1.80
CA ASN A 340 6.36 27.91 -0.92
C ASN A 340 6.79 26.59 -0.26
N TYR A 341 5.86 25.71 0.15
CA TYR A 341 6.20 24.41 0.73
C TYR A 341 6.79 23.44 -0.30
N ASP A 342 6.19 23.35 -1.49
CA ASP A 342 6.70 22.53 -2.58
C ASP A 342 8.06 23.06 -3.07
N ASP A 343 8.25 24.39 -3.14
CA ASP A 343 9.55 25.01 -3.39
C ASP A 343 10.55 24.75 -2.26
N LEU A 344 10.14 24.78 -1.00
CA LEU A 344 11.00 24.45 0.14
C LEU A 344 11.40 22.96 0.11
N ARG A 345 10.48 22.08 -0.28
CA ARG A 345 10.73 20.64 -0.42
C ARG A 345 11.67 20.35 -1.58
N VAL A 346 11.46 20.99 -2.73
CA VAL A 346 12.36 20.91 -3.88
C VAL A 346 13.74 21.47 -3.54
N ASN A 347 13.82 22.58 -2.81
CA ASN A 347 15.08 23.14 -2.32
C ASN A 347 15.76 22.20 -1.31
N TYR A 348 15.01 21.57 -0.40
CA TYR A 348 15.52 20.56 0.52
C TYR A 348 16.04 19.33 -0.22
N GLU A 349 15.29 18.78 -1.18
CA GLU A 349 15.71 17.65 -2.02
C GLU A 349 16.96 18.00 -2.84
N ARG A 350 17.04 19.21 -3.40
CA ARG A 350 18.21 19.69 -4.15
C ARG A 350 19.42 19.90 -3.24
N LEU A 351 19.22 20.39 -2.01
CA LEU A 351 20.28 20.55 -1.02
C LEU A 351 20.77 19.19 -0.51
N LEU A 352 19.86 18.22 -0.33
CA LEU A 352 20.19 16.83 -0.02
C LEU A 352 20.98 16.18 -1.15
N GLN A 353 20.57 16.40 -2.41
CA GLN A 353 21.26 15.87 -3.59
C GLN A 353 22.67 16.48 -3.76
N ASN A 354 22.85 17.76 -3.40
CA ASN A 354 24.16 18.42 -3.39
C ASN A 354 25.03 18.04 -2.18
N ALA A 355 24.42 17.77 -1.03
CA ALA A 355 25.10 17.42 0.20
C ALA A 355 25.48 15.93 0.27
N SER A 356 24.70 15.04 -0.37
CA SER A 356 24.95 13.59 -0.38
C SER A 356 26.33 13.21 -0.90
N PRO A 357 26.85 13.75 -2.03
CA PRO A 357 28.21 13.49 -2.47
C PRO A 357 29.27 13.96 -1.46
N LEU A 358 29.04 15.07 -0.75
CA LEU A 358 29.95 15.59 0.27
C LEU A 358 29.92 14.73 1.55
N LEU A 359 28.76 14.22 1.93
CA LEU A 359 28.56 13.26 3.01
C LEU A 359 29.23 11.91 2.67
N GLU A 360 29.08 11.42 1.45
CA GLU A 360 29.79 10.24 0.96
C GLU A 360 31.31 10.46 0.91
N LEU A 361 31.77 11.65 0.50
CA LEU A 361 33.19 12.00 0.50
C LEU A 361 33.75 12.03 1.93
N SER A 362 32.99 12.59 2.87
CA SER A 362 33.28 12.61 4.31
C SER A 362 33.37 11.20 4.89
N GLN A 363 32.39 10.34 4.61
CA GLN A 363 32.35 8.96 5.08
C GLN A 363 33.46 8.11 4.45
N ASN A 364 33.73 8.28 3.16
CA ASN A 364 34.85 7.61 2.47
C ASN A 364 36.22 8.06 2.99
N THR A 365 36.37 9.35 3.32
CA THR A 365 37.61 9.88 3.90
C THR A 365 37.81 9.35 5.32
N THR A 366 36.74 9.35 6.12
CA THR A 366 36.71 8.76 7.46
C THR A 366 37.04 7.27 7.42
N PHE A 367 36.44 6.51 6.51
CA PHE A 367 36.72 5.09 6.30
C PHE A 367 38.16 4.83 5.84
N LYS A 368 38.73 5.66 4.95
CA LYS A 368 40.14 5.58 4.55
C LYS A 368 41.08 5.84 5.73
N ILE A 369 40.75 6.79 6.61
CA ILE A 369 41.52 7.08 7.83
C ILE A 369 41.46 5.88 8.80
N TYR A 370 40.26 5.35 9.08
CA TYR A 370 40.08 4.17 9.93
C TYR A 370 40.79 2.93 9.37
N ARG A 371 40.71 2.69 8.06
CA ARG A 371 41.43 1.59 7.39
C ARG A 371 42.94 1.72 7.51
N LYS A 372 43.48 2.94 7.36
CA LYS A 372 44.92 3.22 7.51
C LYS A 372 45.37 3.07 8.97
N ALA A 373 44.56 3.50 9.93
CA ALA A 373 44.80 3.28 11.37
C ALA A 373 44.77 1.79 11.73
N TYR A 374 43.77 1.05 11.23
CA TYR A 374 43.64 -0.39 11.42
C TYR A 374 44.82 -1.17 10.81
N GLN A 375 45.26 -0.82 9.59
CA GLN A 375 46.42 -1.45 8.97
C GLN A 375 47.72 -1.20 9.75
N LYS A 376 47.88 -0.02 10.36
CA LYS A 376 49.02 0.30 11.22
C LYS A 376 48.98 -0.43 12.57
N SER A 377 47.79 -0.66 13.14
CA SER A 377 47.62 -1.36 14.42
C SER A 377 47.55 -2.88 14.30
N LEU A 378 47.29 -3.42 13.11
CA LEU A 378 47.17 -4.86 12.84
C LEU A 378 48.42 -5.69 13.20
N PRO A 379 49.67 -5.24 12.97
CA PRO A 379 50.86 -5.97 13.41
C PRO A 379 50.95 -6.06 14.94
N LEU A 380 50.57 -4.99 15.64
CA LEU A 380 50.54 -4.93 17.10
C LEU A 380 49.48 -5.87 17.67
N LEU A 381 48.27 -5.86 17.10
CA LEU A 381 47.18 -6.79 17.46
C LEU A 381 47.56 -8.25 17.21
N ARG A 382 48.30 -8.54 16.12
CA ARG A 382 48.83 -9.89 15.84
C ARG A 382 49.91 -10.30 16.84
N ALA A 383 50.74 -9.37 17.31
CA ALA A 383 51.74 -9.63 18.34
C ALA A 383 51.10 -9.91 19.71
N VAL A 384 50.12 -9.10 20.12
CA VAL A 384 49.33 -9.33 21.35
C VAL A 384 48.62 -10.69 21.30
N ARG A 385 48.00 -11.04 20.16
CA ARG A 385 47.32 -12.33 19.99
C ARG A 385 48.26 -13.54 20.01
N ARG A 386 49.54 -13.37 19.65
CA ARG A 386 50.58 -14.42 19.82
C ARG A 386 51.04 -14.53 21.26
N TRP A 387 51.06 -13.42 22.00
CA TRP A 387 51.41 -13.38 23.42
C TRP A 387 50.34 -14.01 24.31
N VAL A 388 49.05 -13.80 23.99
CA VAL A 388 47.91 -14.40 24.73
C VAL A 388 47.73 -15.90 24.43
N LYS A 389 48.42 -16.44 23.41
CA LYS A 389 48.40 -17.88 23.04
C LYS A 389 49.60 -18.67 23.58
N LYS A 390 50.52 -18.02 24.29
CA LYS A 390 51.50 -18.67 25.17
C LYS A 390 51.01 -18.56 26.60
#